data_AF-A0A6P6PZN4-F1
#
_entry.id   AF-A0A6P6PZN4-F1
#
_cell.length_a   1.000
_cell.length_b   1.000
_cell.length_c   1.000
_cell.angle_alpha   90.00
_cell.angle_beta   90.00
_cell.angle_gamma   90.00
#
_symmetry.space_group_name_H-M   'P 1'
#
loop_
_entity.id
_entity.type
_entity.pdbx_description
1 polymer ?
#
loop_
_entity_poly.entity_id
_entity_poly.type
_entity_poly.pdbx_seq_one_letter_code
_entity_poly.pdbx_strand_id
1 'polypeptide(L)'
;MTKRDHDLQNDSLSCGVFSLMFAEMILQGQQGHLQCLPIAQERERLGTLLFNSLDTKTLRRKKGKITKSKNTVDGGLAQESESTEGEQDQPVGEHPCAVDGGLAQESESTEGEQVDGGLAQASESTEGEQVLFEVESVLRLPDGTKAKRYKVTREELVRRCGPPEGYSPNALVAYLRKGKSQKEALMAKLHDSQVEPGPRIRLSTSVSKLCEEECLALAEDVNYMGFKYLPIQKIGQACLEEDQHLEAIVKAQHCRQTLTRIKTAMEANWSYYNLATHGLGPEMLKGAFSLIDACLVEAENLHCLQK
;
A
#
# COMPACT_ATOMS: atom_id res chain seq x y z
N MET A 1 13.60 30.52 -0.51
CA MET A 1 12.90 29.30 -0.04
C MET A 1 11.45 29.35 -0.50
N THR A 2 11.14 28.67 -1.59
CA THR A 2 9.77 28.51 -2.09
C THR A 2 9.01 27.54 -1.20
N LYS A 3 7.96 28.01 -0.52
CA LYS A 3 6.99 27.14 0.16
C LYS A 3 6.34 26.26 -0.92
N ARG A 4 6.56 24.95 -0.85
CA ARG A 4 5.76 23.99 -1.58
C ARG A 4 4.41 23.91 -0.88
N ASP A 5 3.37 24.38 -1.53
CA ASP A 5 2.00 24.09 -1.13
C ASP A 5 1.77 22.59 -1.34
N HIS A 6 1.83 21.84 -0.24
CA HIS A 6 1.42 20.44 -0.22
C HIS A 6 -0.10 20.41 -0.34
N ASP A 7 -0.59 20.02 -1.51
CA ASP A 7 -1.99 19.71 -1.73
C ASP A 7 -2.33 18.38 -1.03
N LEU A 8 -2.69 18.48 0.24
CA LEU A 8 -2.83 17.39 1.20
C LEU A 8 -4.07 16.51 0.96
N GLN A 9 -4.86 16.76 -0.10
CA GLN A 9 -5.95 15.87 -0.51
C GLN A 9 -5.46 14.61 -1.25
N ASN A 10 -4.21 14.58 -1.71
CA ASN A 10 -3.67 13.48 -2.52
C ASN A 10 -2.64 12.59 -1.79
N ASP A 11 -2.36 12.83 -0.51
CA ASP A 11 -1.35 12.06 0.22
C ASP A 11 -1.90 10.72 0.74
N SER A 12 -1.29 9.62 0.29
CA SER A 12 -1.62 8.23 0.62
C SER A 12 -1.48 7.89 2.11
N LEU A 13 -0.84 8.77 2.89
CA LEU A 13 -0.66 8.64 4.34
C LEU A 13 -1.96 8.91 5.13
N SER A 14 -2.95 9.53 4.50
CA SER A 14 -4.19 9.94 5.16
C SER A 14 -5.24 8.82 5.26
N CYS A 15 -5.16 7.76 4.46
CA CYS A 15 -6.17 6.70 4.40
C CYS A 15 -6.37 5.96 5.73
N GLY A 16 -5.30 5.76 6.51
CA GLY A 16 -5.38 5.16 7.85
C GLY A 16 -6.10 6.05 8.85
N VAL A 17 -5.85 7.38 8.78
CA VAL A 17 -6.54 8.37 9.63
C VAL A 17 -8.03 8.43 9.28
N PHE A 18 -8.36 8.43 7.99
CA PHE A 18 -9.74 8.36 7.53
C PHE A 18 -10.46 7.10 8.02
N SER A 19 -9.78 5.95 7.98
CA SER A 19 -10.33 4.68 8.44
C SER A 19 -10.63 4.68 9.94
N LEU A 20 -9.72 5.25 10.75
CA LEU A 20 -9.90 5.38 12.20
C LEU A 20 -11.03 6.34 12.57
N MET A 21 -11.07 7.53 11.95
CA MET A 21 -12.15 8.49 12.19
C MET A 21 -13.51 7.93 11.78
N PHE A 22 -13.57 7.23 10.65
CA PHE A 22 -14.82 6.61 10.18
C PHE A 22 -15.28 5.48 11.11
N ALA A 23 -14.36 4.65 11.62
CA ALA A 23 -14.67 3.63 12.61
C ALA A 23 -15.17 4.25 13.92
N GLU A 24 -14.54 5.30 14.43
CA GLU A 24 -14.97 6.00 15.64
C GLU A 24 -16.37 6.63 15.48
N MET A 25 -16.65 7.26 14.34
CA MET A 25 -17.97 7.83 14.05
C MET A 25 -19.08 6.79 13.97
N ILE A 26 -18.80 5.61 13.37
CA ILE A 26 -19.74 4.48 13.36
C ILE A 26 -20.01 4.00 14.79
N LEU A 27 -18.97 3.86 15.61
CA LEU A 27 -19.10 3.43 17.00
C LEU A 27 -19.87 4.45 17.86
N GLN A 28 -19.77 5.74 17.54
CA GLN A 28 -20.49 6.82 18.23
C GLN A 28 -21.92 7.05 17.69
N GLY A 29 -22.36 6.28 16.68
CA GLY A 29 -23.71 6.38 16.13
C GLY A 29 -24.00 7.68 15.36
N GLN A 30 -22.97 8.41 14.92
CA GLN A 30 -23.16 9.63 14.15
C GLN A 30 -23.44 9.32 12.68
N GLN A 31 -24.62 9.72 12.19
CA GLN A 31 -24.97 9.69 10.77
C GLN A 31 -24.81 11.10 10.18
N GLY A 32 -23.83 11.33 9.31
CA GLY A 32 -23.73 12.64 8.65
C GLY A 32 -22.44 12.90 7.88
N HIS A 33 -22.59 13.68 6.81
CA HIS A 33 -21.60 14.08 5.81
C HIS A 33 -20.34 14.73 6.43
N LEU A 34 -19.16 14.25 6.05
CA LEU A 34 -17.87 14.81 6.47
C LEU A 34 -17.74 16.25 5.94
N GLN A 35 -17.91 17.24 6.81
CA GLN A 35 -17.33 18.55 6.56
C GLN A 35 -15.81 18.46 6.77
N CYS A 36 -15.05 19.12 5.92
CA CYS A 36 -13.58 18.99 5.82
C CYS A 36 -12.82 19.55 7.04
N LEU A 37 -13.48 20.36 7.88
CA LEU A 37 -12.89 21.02 9.05
C LEU A 37 -12.51 20.06 10.19
N PRO A 38 -13.39 19.15 10.64
CA PRO A 38 -13.04 18.09 11.61
C PRO A 38 -11.81 17.26 11.23
N ILE A 39 -11.62 16.95 9.94
CA ILE A 39 -10.53 16.09 9.46
C ILE A 39 -9.17 16.79 9.62
N ALA A 40 -9.09 18.08 9.32
CA ALA A 40 -7.85 18.84 9.46
C ALA A 40 -7.43 18.96 10.94
N GLN A 41 -8.40 19.22 11.82
CA GLN A 41 -8.18 19.29 13.26
C GLN A 41 -7.77 17.93 13.82
N GLU A 42 -8.38 16.84 13.35
CA GLU A 42 -8.08 15.52 13.88
C GLU A 42 -6.77 14.94 13.35
N ARG A 43 -6.38 15.34 12.13
CA ARG A 43 -5.02 15.12 11.62
C ARG A 43 -3.97 15.83 12.48
N GLU A 44 -4.23 17.08 12.89
CA GLU A 44 -3.33 17.82 13.76
C GLU A 44 -3.26 17.20 15.17
N ARG A 45 -4.40 16.77 15.72
CA ARG A 45 -4.49 16.09 17.01
C ARG A 45 -3.72 14.76 17.02
N LEU A 46 -3.97 13.90 16.02
CA LEU A 46 -3.30 12.60 15.91
C LEU A 46 -1.82 12.75 15.58
N GLY A 47 -1.45 13.72 14.74
CA GLY A 47 -0.06 14.09 14.51
C GLY A 47 0.64 14.46 15.81
N THR A 48 0.04 15.36 16.59
CA THR A 48 0.57 15.79 17.90
C THR A 48 0.71 14.61 18.87
N LEU A 49 -0.27 13.71 18.93
CA LEU A 49 -0.21 12.51 19.77
C LEU A 49 0.90 11.53 19.35
N LEU A 50 1.05 11.29 18.04
CA LEU A 50 2.09 10.42 17.50
C LEU A 50 3.48 11.00 17.75
N PHE A 51 3.70 12.29 17.46
CA PHE A 51 5.01 12.93 17.64
C PHE A 51 5.38 13.10 19.12
N ASN A 52 4.43 13.42 19.99
CA ASN A 52 4.68 13.47 21.45
C ASN A 52 4.97 12.08 22.04
N SER A 53 4.37 11.03 21.50
CA SER A 53 4.65 9.63 21.87
C SER A 53 6.03 9.15 21.38
N LEU A 54 6.53 9.72 20.28
CA LEU A 54 7.88 9.48 19.80
C LEU A 54 8.93 10.23 20.64
N ASP A 55 8.68 11.48 21.02
CA ASP A 55 9.60 12.29 21.84
C ASP A 55 9.77 11.80 23.28
N THR A 56 8.70 11.25 23.86
CA THR A 56 8.77 10.64 25.19
C THR A 56 9.65 9.38 25.22
N LYS A 57 9.78 8.66 24.11
CA LYS A 57 10.72 7.52 23.97
C LYS A 57 12.17 7.99 23.84
N THR A 58 12.41 9.13 23.19
CA THR A 58 13.75 9.74 23.08
C THR A 58 14.26 10.26 24.45
N LEU A 59 13.37 10.82 25.27
CA LEU A 59 13.68 11.27 26.64
C LEU A 59 13.97 10.12 27.61
N ARG A 60 13.29 8.97 27.50
CA ARG A 60 13.60 7.79 28.32
C ARG A 60 14.96 7.16 27.97
N ARG A 61 15.37 7.19 26.69
CA ARG A 61 16.73 6.74 26.30
C ARG A 61 17.85 7.66 26.80
N LYS A 62 17.60 8.97 26.96
CA LYS A 62 18.60 9.92 27.47
C LYS A 62 18.81 9.82 28.99
N LYS A 63 17.78 9.44 29.77
CA LYS A 63 17.90 9.24 31.24
C LYS A 63 18.64 7.96 31.65
N GLY A 64 18.80 6.98 30.75
CA GLY A 64 19.51 5.72 31.06
C GLY A 64 21.04 5.75 30.86
N LYS A 65 21.61 6.88 30.40
CA LYS A 65 23.03 6.93 29.97
C LYS A 65 23.91 7.97 30.67
N ILE A 66 23.46 8.50 31.82
CA ILE A 66 24.25 9.47 32.61
C ILE A 66 24.35 9.00 34.07
N THR A 67 25.15 7.96 34.31
CA THR A 67 25.79 7.69 35.62
C THR A 67 27.08 6.90 35.43
N LYS A 68 28.10 7.52 34.81
CA LYS A 68 29.52 7.26 35.10
C LYS A 68 30.43 8.20 34.32
N SER A 69 30.82 9.30 34.94
CA SER A 69 32.24 9.70 35.05
C SER A 69 32.39 10.95 35.90
N LYS A 70 33.52 10.97 36.60
CA LYS A 70 33.87 11.75 37.77
C LYS A 70 34.77 12.91 37.33
N ASN A 71 34.55 14.08 37.93
CA ASN A 71 35.41 15.25 38.15
C ASN A 71 36.73 15.40 37.37
N THR A 72 36.92 16.57 36.75
CA THR A 72 38.07 17.47 37.04
C THR A 72 37.71 18.92 36.67
N VAL A 73 38.55 19.86 37.12
CA VAL A 73 38.26 21.21 37.61
C VAL A 73 38.84 22.31 36.68
N ASP A 74 38.29 23.51 36.83
CA ASP A 74 38.81 24.87 36.58
C ASP A 74 38.76 25.54 35.18
N GLY A 75 38.05 26.68 35.16
CA GLY A 75 38.68 27.99 34.90
C GLY A 75 38.42 28.66 33.54
N GLY A 76 37.90 29.90 33.55
CA GLY A 76 38.15 30.86 32.46
C GLY A 76 36.98 31.74 32.03
N LEU A 77 37.17 33.06 32.19
CA LEU A 77 36.28 34.20 31.91
C LEU A 77 36.21 34.63 30.44
N ALA A 78 35.10 35.32 30.10
CA ALA A 78 34.90 36.33 29.03
C ALA A 78 35.09 35.84 27.56
N GLN A 79 34.46 36.39 26.52
CA GLN A 79 34.03 37.76 26.25
C GLN A 79 33.04 37.76 25.05
N GLU A 80 32.25 38.82 24.93
CA GLU A 80 31.38 39.19 23.81
C GLU A 80 32.16 39.49 22.51
N SER A 81 31.56 39.25 21.34
CA SER A 81 31.56 40.23 20.22
C SER A 81 30.70 39.77 19.03
N GLU A 82 30.03 40.77 18.46
CA GLU A 82 29.04 40.77 17.37
C GLU A 82 29.56 40.51 15.95
N SER A 83 28.59 40.24 15.06
CA SER A 83 28.55 40.62 13.63
C SER A 83 29.53 39.88 12.69
N THR A 84 29.25 39.65 11.41
CA THR A 84 28.57 40.47 10.40
C THR A 84 28.06 39.60 9.25
N GLU A 85 27.07 40.14 8.54
CA GLU A 85 26.47 39.67 7.29
C GLU A 85 27.46 39.66 6.11
N GLY A 86 27.15 38.86 5.08
CA GLY A 86 27.94 38.79 3.85
C GLY A 86 27.22 37.99 2.76
N GLU A 87 26.27 38.65 2.12
CA GLU A 87 25.52 38.30 0.92
C GLU A 87 26.42 38.25 -0.33
N GLN A 88 26.23 37.28 -1.25
CA GLN A 88 26.11 37.48 -2.72
C GLN A 88 26.16 36.17 -3.54
N ASP A 89 24.99 35.82 -4.06
CA ASP A 89 24.63 35.55 -5.46
C ASP A 89 25.66 35.10 -6.54
N GLN A 90 25.26 34.01 -7.20
CA GLN A 90 25.13 33.80 -8.66
C GLN A 90 26.22 33.11 -9.52
N PRO A 91 25.82 32.50 -10.67
CA PRO A 91 26.33 31.22 -11.17
C PRO A 91 27.03 31.31 -12.54
N VAL A 92 27.80 30.28 -12.89
CA VAL A 92 28.33 29.95 -14.24
C VAL A 92 28.62 28.44 -14.18
N GLY A 93 28.32 27.52 -15.09
CA GLY A 93 28.18 27.47 -16.55
C GLY A 93 28.26 25.96 -16.89
N GLU A 94 27.32 25.43 -17.67
CA GLU A 94 27.55 24.85 -19.02
C GLU A 94 28.63 23.74 -19.14
N HIS A 95 28.14 22.52 -19.42
CA HIS A 95 28.59 21.47 -20.38
C HIS A 95 30.07 21.41 -20.83
N PRO A 96 30.65 20.20 -21.12
CA PRO A 96 30.19 19.42 -22.29
C PRO A 96 30.52 17.89 -22.35
N CYS A 97 30.05 17.29 -23.47
CA CYS A 97 30.50 16.09 -24.21
C CYS A 97 30.40 14.71 -23.55
N ALA A 98 29.70 13.69 -24.08
CA ALA A 98 29.57 13.09 -25.43
C ALA A 98 30.58 11.95 -25.72
N VAL A 99 30.00 10.82 -26.17
CA VAL A 99 30.49 9.71 -27.04
C VAL A 99 31.59 8.76 -26.54
N ASP A 100 31.23 7.47 -26.38
CA ASP A 100 31.69 6.29 -27.15
C ASP A 100 31.09 5.03 -26.47
N GLY A 101 30.60 3.98 -27.13
CA GLY A 101 31.11 3.30 -28.33
C GLY A 101 31.69 1.95 -27.89
N GLY A 102 30.96 0.84 -28.06
CA GLY A 102 31.45 -0.48 -27.63
C GLY A 102 30.52 -1.65 -27.92
N LEU A 103 30.63 -2.18 -29.14
CA LEU A 103 30.13 -3.48 -29.58
C LEU A 103 30.88 -4.63 -28.88
N ALA A 104 30.17 -5.68 -28.48
CA ALA A 104 30.72 -7.03 -28.36
C ALA A 104 29.61 -8.08 -28.56
N GLN A 105 29.79 -8.90 -29.59
CA GLN A 105 29.09 -10.16 -29.86
C GLN A 105 29.83 -11.33 -29.18
N GLU A 106 29.16 -12.49 -29.20
CA GLU A 106 29.60 -13.85 -28.84
C GLU A 106 29.51 -14.16 -27.33
N SER A 107 29.04 -15.32 -26.86
CA SER A 107 28.94 -16.66 -27.44
C SER A 107 27.92 -17.52 -26.66
N GLU A 108 27.36 -18.53 -27.32
CA GLU A 108 26.69 -19.69 -26.70
C GLU A 108 27.62 -20.46 -25.75
N SER A 109 27.06 -20.96 -24.64
CA SER A 109 27.38 -22.29 -24.11
C SER A 109 26.29 -22.79 -23.17
N THR A 110 26.07 -24.08 -23.28
CA THR A 110 25.04 -24.97 -22.74
C THR A 110 25.20 -25.34 -21.26
N GLU A 111 24.07 -25.78 -20.70
CA GLU A 111 23.88 -26.78 -19.63
C GLU A 111 24.26 -26.47 -18.17
N GLY A 112 23.27 -26.67 -17.30
CA GLY A 112 23.33 -26.52 -15.85
C GLY A 112 21.98 -26.81 -15.22
N GLU A 113 21.55 -28.07 -15.31
CA GLU A 113 20.36 -28.64 -14.70
C GLU A 113 20.51 -28.70 -13.17
N GLN A 114 19.66 -27.98 -12.42
CA GLN A 114 19.44 -28.27 -11.00
C GLN A 114 17.96 -28.10 -10.60
N VAL A 115 17.49 -29.23 -10.07
CA VAL A 115 16.21 -29.63 -9.51
C VAL A 115 15.73 -28.68 -8.41
N ASP A 116 14.50 -28.19 -8.52
CA ASP A 116 13.73 -27.74 -7.35
C ASP A 116 12.27 -28.20 -7.44
N GLY A 117 11.78 -28.72 -6.31
CA GLY A 117 10.54 -29.48 -6.17
C GLY A 117 9.31 -28.57 -6.17
N GLY A 118 8.62 -28.52 -7.31
CA GLY A 118 7.31 -27.90 -7.41
C GLY A 118 6.20 -28.78 -6.82
N LEU A 119 5.64 -28.34 -5.68
CA LEU A 119 4.26 -28.67 -5.31
C LEU A 119 3.32 -27.94 -6.27
N ALA A 120 3.08 -28.55 -7.43
CA ALA A 120 2.04 -28.14 -8.36
C ALA A 120 0.68 -28.50 -7.76
N GLN A 121 0.00 -27.51 -7.17
CA GLN A 121 -1.46 -27.60 -7.04
C GLN A 121 -2.06 -27.26 -8.40
N ALA A 122 -2.79 -28.24 -8.94
CA ALA A 122 -3.54 -28.14 -10.16
C ALA A 122 -4.49 -26.93 -10.10
N SER A 123 -4.17 -25.92 -10.91
CA SER A 123 -5.10 -24.85 -11.27
C SER A 123 -6.21 -25.48 -12.11
N GLU A 124 -7.43 -25.52 -11.58
CA GLU A 124 -8.62 -25.73 -12.37
C GLU A 124 -8.66 -24.69 -13.49
N SER A 125 -8.53 -25.16 -14.72
CA SER A 125 -8.63 -24.36 -15.93
C SER A 125 -10.06 -23.86 -16.10
N THR A 126 -10.30 -22.61 -15.72
CA THR A 126 -11.46 -21.85 -16.18
C THR A 126 -11.36 -21.68 -17.70
N GLU A 127 -12.39 -22.10 -18.43
CA GLU A 127 -12.48 -21.93 -19.87
C GLU A 127 -12.31 -20.44 -20.27
N GLY A 128 -11.29 -20.15 -21.07
CA GLY A 128 -11.35 -19.07 -22.07
C GLY A 128 -10.78 -17.69 -21.73
N GLU A 129 -9.84 -17.53 -20.80
CA GLU A 129 -9.24 -16.20 -20.58
C GLU A 129 -8.16 -15.89 -21.64
N GLN A 130 -8.48 -14.98 -22.57
CA GLN A 130 -7.58 -14.65 -23.68
C GLN A 130 -6.53 -13.64 -23.23
N VAL A 131 -5.30 -14.10 -23.00
CA VAL A 131 -4.16 -13.21 -22.70
C VAL A 131 -3.76 -12.44 -23.96
N LEU A 132 -3.79 -11.10 -23.91
CA LEU A 132 -3.41 -10.25 -25.04
C LEU A 132 -2.04 -9.61 -24.87
N PHE A 133 -1.64 -9.29 -23.63
CA PHE A 133 -0.36 -8.62 -23.36
C PHE A 133 0.28 -9.15 -22.08
N GLU A 134 1.59 -8.92 -21.97
CA GLU A 134 2.33 -9.01 -20.71
C GLU A 134 2.98 -7.66 -20.42
N VAL A 135 2.96 -7.28 -19.14
CA VAL A 135 3.47 -6.00 -18.65
C VAL A 135 4.41 -6.21 -17.46
N GLU A 136 5.54 -5.51 -17.44
CA GLU A 136 6.49 -5.54 -16.30
C GLU A 136 5.96 -4.75 -15.12
N SER A 137 5.91 -5.35 -13.93
CA SER A 137 5.47 -4.76 -12.67
C SER A 137 5.97 -3.33 -12.47
N VAL A 138 5.06 -2.43 -12.09
CA VAL A 138 5.39 -1.08 -11.61
C VAL A 138 5.98 -1.17 -10.20
N LEU A 139 5.55 -2.17 -9.43
CA LEU A 139 6.07 -2.48 -8.10
C LEU A 139 7.38 -3.27 -8.23
N ARG A 140 8.47 -2.58 -8.57
CA ARG A 140 9.80 -3.19 -8.68
C ARG A 140 10.46 -3.32 -7.31
N LEU A 141 11.10 -4.46 -7.07
CA LEU A 141 11.91 -4.67 -5.89
C LEU A 141 13.27 -3.96 -6.05
N PRO A 142 13.82 -3.38 -4.97
CA PRO A 142 15.11 -2.69 -5.00
C PRO A 142 16.32 -3.63 -5.02
N ASP A 143 16.09 -4.94 -5.02
CA ASP A 143 17.11 -5.99 -4.96
C ASP A 143 17.77 -6.29 -6.31
N GLY A 144 17.43 -5.53 -7.35
CA GLY A 144 17.98 -5.69 -8.69
C GLY A 144 17.43 -6.90 -9.45
N THR A 145 16.43 -7.60 -8.89
CA THR A 145 15.76 -8.68 -9.60
C THR A 145 14.98 -8.14 -10.80
N LYS A 146 14.86 -8.97 -11.85
CA LYS A 146 14.03 -8.61 -13.01
C LYS A 146 12.61 -8.36 -12.55
N ALA A 147 12.01 -7.28 -13.04
CA ALA A 147 10.63 -6.96 -12.72
C ALA A 147 9.71 -8.14 -13.08
N LYS A 148 8.92 -8.59 -12.11
CA LYS A 148 7.87 -9.61 -12.32
C LYS A 148 6.97 -9.16 -13.48
N ARG A 149 6.57 -10.07 -14.36
CA ARG A 149 5.64 -9.78 -15.46
C ARG A 149 4.27 -10.33 -15.12
N TYR A 150 3.25 -9.56 -15.47
CA TYR A 150 1.84 -9.90 -15.27
C TYR A 150 1.12 -9.96 -16.60
N LYS A 151 0.16 -10.86 -16.70
CA LYS A 151 -0.68 -11.03 -17.87
C LYS A 151 -1.82 -10.03 -17.84
N VAL A 152 -2.15 -9.49 -19.02
CA VAL A 152 -3.30 -8.63 -19.22
C VAL A 152 -4.22 -9.30 -20.22
N THR A 153 -5.42 -9.61 -19.76
CA THR A 153 -6.41 -10.37 -20.51
C THR A 153 -7.29 -9.44 -21.33
N ARG A 154 -7.94 -9.99 -22.36
CA ARG A 154 -8.93 -9.28 -23.15
C ARG A 154 -10.04 -8.75 -22.25
N GLU A 155 -10.49 -9.57 -21.31
CA GLU A 155 -11.59 -9.29 -20.40
C GLU A 155 -11.24 -8.11 -19.47
N GLU A 156 -10.02 -8.06 -18.95
CA GLU A 156 -9.52 -6.88 -18.20
C GLU A 156 -9.61 -5.63 -19.08
N LEU A 157 -9.06 -5.67 -20.29
CA LEU A 157 -9.04 -4.50 -21.18
C LEU A 157 -10.44 -4.02 -21.56
N VAL A 158 -11.38 -4.93 -21.80
CA VAL A 158 -12.80 -4.59 -22.02
C VAL A 158 -13.36 -3.85 -20.80
N ARG A 159 -13.10 -4.34 -19.58
CA ARG A 159 -13.51 -3.66 -18.33
C ARG A 159 -12.88 -2.27 -18.20
N ARG A 160 -11.57 -2.13 -18.48
CA ARG A 160 -10.82 -0.85 -18.41
C ARG A 160 -11.35 0.20 -19.40
N CYS A 161 -11.72 -0.24 -20.60
CA CYS A 161 -12.29 0.64 -21.63
C CYS A 161 -13.74 1.04 -21.31
N GLY A 162 -14.46 0.20 -20.56
CA GLY A 162 -15.77 0.50 -20.01
C GLY A 162 -15.75 1.37 -18.75
N PRO A 163 -16.93 1.75 -18.22
CA PRO A 163 -17.03 2.38 -16.91
C PRO A 163 -16.52 1.45 -15.78
N PRO A 164 -15.91 1.99 -14.71
CA PRO A 164 -15.84 3.42 -14.38
C PRO A 164 -14.67 4.17 -15.05
N GLU A 165 -13.65 3.48 -15.55
CA GLU A 165 -12.39 4.09 -15.99
C GLU A 165 -12.45 4.74 -17.37
N GLY A 166 -13.04 4.07 -18.37
CA GLY A 166 -13.20 4.64 -19.71
C GLY A 166 -11.88 4.88 -20.44
N TYR A 167 -10.95 3.94 -20.41
CA TYR A 167 -9.60 4.15 -20.98
C TYR A 167 -9.60 4.59 -22.43
N SER A 168 -8.83 5.65 -22.69
CA SER A 168 -8.56 6.13 -24.04
C SER A 168 -7.35 5.43 -24.68
N PRO A 169 -7.13 5.57 -25.99
CA PRO A 169 -5.96 5.02 -26.65
C PRO A 169 -4.63 5.41 -25.98
N ASN A 170 -4.52 6.65 -25.49
CA ASN A 170 -3.30 7.11 -24.80
C ASN A 170 -3.19 6.51 -23.40
N ALA A 171 -4.32 6.31 -22.70
CA ALA A 171 -4.33 5.65 -21.40
C ALA A 171 -3.89 4.18 -21.54
N LEU A 172 -4.36 3.47 -22.57
CA LEU A 172 -3.95 2.09 -22.86
C LEU A 172 -2.46 1.96 -23.19
N VAL A 173 -1.89 2.88 -23.97
CA VAL A 173 -0.44 2.89 -24.23
C VAL A 173 0.34 3.00 -22.92
N ALA A 174 -0.07 3.90 -22.02
CA ALA A 174 0.57 4.10 -20.73
C ALA A 174 0.37 2.89 -19.79
N TYR A 175 -0.85 2.39 -19.69
CA TYR A 175 -1.24 1.25 -18.86
C TYR A 175 -0.53 -0.04 -19.30
N LEU A 176 -0.43 -0.30 -20.62
CA LEU A 176 0.30 -1.43 -21.18
C LEU A 176 1.82 -1.22 -21.25
N ARG A 177 2.32 -0.10 -20.71
CA ARG A 177 3.74 0.22 -20.59
C ARG A 177 4.46 0.18 -21.94
N LYS A 178 3.76 0.61 -22.99
CA LYS A 178 4.27 0.64 -24.37
C LYS A 178 4.78 2.03 -24.74
N GLY A 179 5.72 2.06 -25.68
CA GLY A 179 6.22 3.31 -26.23
C GLY A 179 5.17 4.01 -27.11
N LYS A 180 5.19 5.35 -27.16
CA LYS A 180 4.28 6.13 -28.01
C LYS A 180 4.36 5.73 -29.50
N SER A 181 5.54 5.30 -29.96
CA SER A 181 5.77 4.81 -31.32
C SER A 181 5.00 3.52 -31.64
N GLN A 182 4.60 2.74 -30.64
CA GLN A 182 3.86 1.48 -30.82
C GLN A 182 2.35 1.67 -30.82
N LYS A 183 1.85 2.91 -30.73
CA LYS A 183 0.42 3.20 -30.56
C LYS A 183 -0.43 2.64 -31.69
N GLU A 184 -0.03 2.80 -32.95
CA GLU A 184 -0.83 2.36 -34.10
C GLU A 184 -0.96 0.83 -34.14
N ALA A 185 0.16 0.12 -33.99
CA ALA A 185 0.19 -1.34 -33.91
C ALA A 185 -0.61 -1.87 -32.71
N LEU A 186 -0.54 -1.17 -31.56
CA LEU A 186 -1.32 -1.51 -30.38
C LEU A 186 -2.83 -1.37 -30.65
N MET A 187 -3.27 -0.27 -31.26
CA MET A 187 -4.69 -0.06 -31.57
C MET A 187 -5.22 -1.07 -32.58
N ALA A 188 -4.42 -1.43 -33.60
CA ALA A 188 -4.79 -2.49 -34.55
C ALA A 188 -5.02 -3.83 -33.83
N LYS A 189 -4.09 -4.23 -32.95
CA LYS A 189 -4.21 -5.46 -32.18
C LYS A 189 -5.44 -5.46 -31.25
N LEU A 190 -5.75 -4.33 -30.63
CA LEU A 190 -6.93 -4.18 -29.77
C LEU A 190 -8.23 -4.31 -30.57
N HIS A 191 -8.30 -3.66 -31.74
CA HIS A 191 -9.44 -3.74 -32.64
C HIS A 191 -9.67 -5.18 -33.14
N ASP A 192 -8.61 -5.88 -33.56
CA ASP A 192 -8.68 -7.30 -33.96
C ASP A 192 -9.14 -8.21 -32.81
N SER A 193 -8.85 -7.80 -31.58
CA SER A 193 -9.30 -8.49 -30.35
C SER A 193 -10.65 -7.98 -29.83
N GLN A 194 -11.36 -7.14 -30.58
CA GLN A 194 -12.66 -6.56 -30.22
C GLN A 194 -12.64 -5.79 -28.88
N VAL A 195 -11.54 -5.06 -28.63
CA VAL A 195 -11.42 -4.13 -27.49
C VAL A 195 -11.49 -2.71 -28.03
N GLU A 196 -12.56 -2.00 -27.66
CA GLU A 196 -12.85 -0.64 -28.13
C GLU A 196 -12.51 0.41 -27.05
N PRO A 197 -11.47 1.24 -27.24
CA PRO A 197 -11.13 2.30 -26.29
C PRO A 197 -12.18 3.41 -26.24
N GLY A 198 -12.38 3.99 -25.06
CA GLY A 198 -13.21 5.17 -24.87
C GLY A 198 -12.57 6.46 -25.42
N PRO A 199 -13.34 7.56 -25.52
CA PRO A 199 -12.83 8.84 -26.03
C PRO A 199 -11.87 9.54 -25.05
N ARG A 200 -12.06 9.34 -23.75
CA ARG A 200 -11.27 9.95 -22.68
C ARG A 200 -11.40 9.14 -21.39
N ILE A 201 -10.34 9.14 -20.59
CA ILE A 201 -10.37 8.60 -19.23
C ILE A 201 -11.41 9.34 -18.38
N ARG A 202 -12.20 8.60 -17.63
CA ARG A 202 -13.30 9.08 -16.77
C ARG A 202 -12.96 8.96 -15.30
N LEU A 203 -12.26 7.90 -14.91
CA LEU A 203 -11.74 7.69 -13.58
C LEU A 203 -10.28 7.26 -13.68
N SER A 204 -9.43 7.91 -12.90
CA SER A 204 -8.04 7.55 -12.74
C SER A 204 -7.71 7.59 -11.26
N THR A 205 -7.22 6.46 -10.74
CA THR A 205 -6.75 6.36 -9.35
C THR A 205 -5.28 5.95 -9.34
N SER A 206 -4.66 5.90 -8.17
CA SER A 206 -3.31 5.36 -8.04
C SER A 206 -3.20 3.90 -8.48
N VAL A 207 -4.28 3.12 -8.35
CA VAL A 207 -4.32 1.68 -8.71
C VAL A 207 -4.66 1.45 -10.18
N SER A 208 -5.16 2.46 -10.90
CA SER A 208 -5.36 2.40 -12.36
C SER A 208 -4.06 2.11 -13.14
N LYS A 209 -2.87 2.28 -12.53
CA LYS A 209 -1.60 1.96 -13.18
C LYS A 209 -1.21 0.48 -13.08
N LEU A 210 -1.88 -0.25 -12.19
CA LEU A 210 -1.63 -1.66 -11.91
C LEU A 210 -2.61 -2.50 -12.72
N CYS A 211 -2.15 -3.62 -13.27
CA CYS A 211 -3.05 -4.61 -13.85
C CYS A 211 -3.75 -5.42 -12.74
N GLU A 212 -4.84 -6.12 -13.06
CA GLU A 212 -5.63 -6.86 -12.08
C GLU A 212 -4.78 -7.91 -11.33
N GLU A 213 -3.94 -8.69 -12.03
CA GLU A 213 -3.02 -9.64 -11.37
C GLU A 213 -2.02 -8.95 -10.43
N GLU A 214 -1.52 -7.76 -10.78
CA GLU A 214 -0.59 -7.00 -9.95
C GLU A 214 -1.28 -6.44 -8.70
N CYS A 215 -2.55 -6.03 -8.82
CA CYS A 215 -3.39 -5.65 -7.69
C CYS A 215 -3.61 -6.83 -6.72
N LEU A 216 -3.89 -8.03 -7.24
CA LEU A 216 -4.08 -9.23 -6.41
C LEU A 216 -2.80 -9.63 -5.69
N ALA A 217 -1.66 -9.63 -6.39
CA ALA A 217 -0.36 -9.91 -5.78
C ALA A 217 -0.01 -8.89 -4.67
N LEU A 218 -0.30 -7.60 -4.89
CA LEU A 218 -0.10 -6.58 -3.86
C LEU A 218 -0.99 -6.85 -2.63
N ALA A 219 -2.25 -7.22 -2.82
CA ALA A 219 -3.13 -7.57 -1.70
C ALA A 219 -2.59 -8.77 -0.92
N GLU A 220 -2.14 -9.81 -1.62
CA GLU A 220 -1.54 -11.00 -1.03
C GLU A 220 -0.31 -10.66 -0.18
N ASP A 221 0.62 -9.87 -0.71
CA ASP A 221 1.82 -9.45 0.01
C ASP A 221 1.48 -8.66 1.29
N VAL A 222 0.53 -7.73 1.20
CA VAL A 222 0.09 -6.95 2.37
C VAL A 222 -0.58 -7.83 3.42
N ASN A 223 -1.45 -8.74 3.00
CA ASN A 223 -2.11 -9.69 3.89
C ASN A 223 -1.10 -10.62 4.55
N TYR A 224 -0.14 -11.14 3.80
CA TYR A 224 0.97 -11.94 4.32
C TYR A 224 1.76 -11.20 5.39
N MET A 225 2.11 -9.93 5.14
CA MET A 225 2.79 -9.11 6.14
C MET A 225 1.95 -8.94 7.41
N GLY A 226 0.63 -8.73 7.26
CA GLY A 226 -0.30 -8.66 8.38
C GLY A 226 -0.23 -9.91 9.25
N PHE A 227 -0.39 -11.10 8.66
CA PHE A 227 -0.37 -12.36 9.40
C PHE A 227 0.99 -12.70 10.00
N LYS A 228 2.07 -12.33 9.31
CA LYS A 228 3.43 -12.64 9.75
C LYS A 228 3.92 -11.76 10.89
N TYR A 229 3.54 -10.47 10.89
CA TYR A 229 4.15 -9.47 11.78
C TYR A 229 3.19 -8.90 12.82
N LEU A 230 1.87 -9.02 12.66
CA LEU A 230 0.96 -8.65 13.74
C LEU A 230 1.03 -9.67 14.88
N PRO A 231 1.16 -9.23 16.14
CA PRO A 231 1.22 -10.14 17.28
C PRO A 231 -0.17 -10.64 17.66
N ILE A 232 -0.78 -11.47 16.80
CA ILE A 232 -2.16 -11.97 16.91
C ILE A 232 -2.44 -12.52 18.31
N GLN A 233 -1.53 -13.32 18.87
CA GLN A 233 -1.61 -13.87 20.24
C GLN A 233 -1.75 -12.80 21.32
N LYS A 234 -0.92 -11.76 21.28
CA LYS A 234 -0.97 -10.68 22.27
C LYS A 234 -2.23 -9.83 22.11
N ILE A 235 -2.69 -9.65 20.87
CA ILE A 235 -3.92 -8.91 20.60
C ILE A 235 -5.12 -9.70 21.12
N GLY A 236 -5.20 -11.01 20.84
CA GLY A 236 -6.24 -11.89 21.38
C GLY A 236 -6.24 -11.93 22.90
N GLN A 237 -5.07 -12.01 23.55
CA GLN A 237 -4.93 -11.87 25.00
C GLN A 237 -5.48 -10.53 25.51
N ALA A 238 -5.17 -9.42 24.84
CA ALA A 238 -5.65 -8.11 25.24
C ALA A 238 -7.17 -7.93 25.08
N CYS A 239 -7.84 -8.77 24.27
CA CYS A 239 -9.30 -8.80 24.17
C CYS A 239 -9.97 -9.45 25.40
N LEU A 240 -9.21 -10.20 26.21
CA LEU A 240 -9.68 -10.79 27.46
C LEU A 240 -9.34 -9.84 28.61
N GLU A 241 -10.32 -9.04 29.06
CA GLU A 241 -10.17 -8.23 30.29
C GLU A 241 -9.88 -9.16 31.49
N GLU A 242 -8.93 -8.76 32.36
CA GLU A 242 -8.30 -9.62 33.40
C GLU A 242 -9.30 -10.28 34.37
N ASP A 243 -10.51 -9.73 34.54
CA ASP A 243 -11.48 -10.19 35.55
C ASP A 243 -12.81 -10.73 34.96
N GLN A 244 -13.05 -10.66 33.64
CA GLN A 244 -14.34 -11.00 33.02
C GLN A 244 -14.22 -11.88 31.77
N HIS A 245 -13.39 -12.93 31.83
CA HIS A 245 -13.08 -13.81 30.69
C HIS A 245 -14.33 -14.37 29.97
N LEU A 246 -15.35 -14.82 30.70
CA LEU A 246 -16.55 -15.41 30.06
C LEU A 246 -17.35 -14.38 29.27
N GLU A 247 -17.50 -13.16 29.80
CA GLU A 247 -18.21 -12.08 29.13
C GLU A 247 -17.43 -11.60 27.90
N ALA A 248 -16.11 -11.49 28.01
CA ALA A 248 -15.22 -11.14 26.92
C ALA A 248 -15.31 -12.16 25.75
N ILE A 249 -15.41 -13.46 26.05
CA ILE A 249 -15.58 -14.51 25.03
C ILE A 249 -16.93 -14.39 24.32
N VAL A 250 -18.02 -14.20 25.06
CA VAL A 250 -19.36 -14.03 24.46
C VAL A 250 -19.38 -12.79 23.56
N LYS A 251 -18.75 -11.69 23.99
CA LYS A 251 -18.56 -10.47 23.18
C LYS A 251 -17.75 -10.75 21.92
N ALA A 252 -16.64 -11.48 22.02
CA ALA A 252 -15.81 -11.86 20.88
C ALA A 252 -16.59 -12.72 19.87
N GLN A 253 -17.32 -13.74 20.33
CA GLN A 253 -18.18 -14.58 19.48
C GLN A 253 -19.26 -13.77 18.77
N HIS A 254 -19.93 -12.86 19.50
CA HIS A 254 -20.93 -11.97 18.91
C HIS A 254 -20.32 -11.02 17.87
N CYS A 255 -19.12 -10.49 18.14
CA CYS A 255 -18.37 -9.67 17.21
C CYS A 255 -18.06 -10.43 15.92
N ARG A 256 -17.55 -11.67 16.01
CA ARG A 256 -17.26 -12.52 14.84
C ARG A 256 -18.50 -12.81 13.99
N GLN A 257 -19.63 -13.11 14.61
CA GLN A 257 -20.89 -13.30 13.90
C GLN A 257 -21.32 -12.03 13.15
N THR A 258 -21.16 -10.87 13.80
CA THR A 258 -21.47 -9.57 13.20
C THR A 258 -20.54 -9.27 12.03
N LEU A 259 -19.23 -9.48 12.19
CA LEU A 259 -18.22 -9.31 11.14
C LEU A 259 -18.49 -10.25 9.96
N THR A 260 -18.89 -11.49 10.22
CA THR A 260 -19.27 -12.45 9.16
C THR A 260 -20.46 -11.94 8.35
N ARG A 261 -21.51 -11.45 9.03
CA ARG A 261 -22.68 -10.86 8.35
C ARG A 261 -22.31 -9.64 7.51
N ILE A 262 -21.48 -8.75 8.06
CA ILE A 262 -20.99 -7.57 7.34
C ILE A 262 -20.17 -8.01 6.12
N LYS A 263 -19.21 -8.93 6.29
CA LYS A 263 -18.42 -9.48 5.20
C LYS A 263 -19.33 -9.99 4.09
N THR A 264 -20.23 -10.93 4.38
CA THR A 264 -21.17 -11.49 3.39
C THR A 264 -22.01 -10.41 2.69
N ALA A 265 -22.52 -9.43 3.44
CA ALA A 265 -23.27 -8.32 2.86
C ALA A 265 -22.40 -7.47 1.92
N MET A 266 -21.14 -7.25 2.26
CA MET A 266 -20.19 -6.55 1.40
C MET A 266 -19.85 -7.37 0.14
N GLU A 267 -19.60 -8.68 0.27
CA GLU A 267 -19.24 -9.53 -0.89
C GLU A 267 -20.35 -9.56 -1.93
N ALA A 268 -21.60 -9.60 -1.48
CA ALA A 268 -22.78 -9.51 -2.36
C ALA A 268 -22.89 -8.18 -3.12
N ASN A 269 -22.18 -7.12 -2.69
CA ASN A 269 -22.27 -5.76 -3.23
C ASN A 269 -20.93 -5.21 -3.76
N TRP A 270 -19.91 -6.06 -3.94
CA TRP A 270 -18.58 -5.58 -4.35
C TRP A 270 -18.44 -5.20 -5.82
N SER A 271 -19.38 -5.54 -6.70
CA SER A 271 -19.18 -5.44 -8.16
C SER A 271 -18.58 -4.09 -8.62
N TYR A 272 -19.16 -2.97 -8.19
CA TYR A 272 -18.65 -1.64 -8.54
C TYR A 272 -17.30 -1.32 -7.87
N TYR A 273 -17.14 -1.68 -6.59
CA TYR A 273 -15.90 -1.46 -5.84
C TYR A 273 -14.74 -2.30 -6.41
N ASN A 274 -15.02 -3.54 -6.80
CA ASN A 274 -14.10 -4.45 -7.47
C ASN A 274 -13.64 -3.87 -8.81
N LEU A 275 -14.56 -3.37 -9.63
CA LEU A 275 -14.23 -2.73 -10.91
C LEU A 275 -13.37 -1.47 -10.72
N ALA A 276 -13.68 -0.63 -9.73
CA ALA A 276 -12.96 0.60 -9.46
C ALA A 276 -11.56 0.39 -8.85
N THR A 277 -11.33 -0.78 -8.23
CA THR A 277 -10.06 -1.10 -7.53
C THR A 277 -9.28 -2.25 -8.17
N HIS A 278 -9.82 -2.87 -9.22
CA HIS A 278 -9.18 -3.94 -9.99
C HIS A 278 -8.82 -5.14 -9.12
N GLY A 279 -9.76 -5.59 -8.28
CA GLY A 279 -9.53 -6.71 -7.35
C GLY A 279 -8.87 -6.31 -6.02
N LEU A 280 -8.04 -5.26 -5.99
CA LEU A 280 -7.28 -4.89 -4.80
C LEU A 280 -8.18 -4.63 -3.59
N GLY A 281 -9.24 -3.83 -3.76
CA GLY A 281 -10.12 -3.42 -2.66
C GLY A 281 -10.78 -4.59 -1.94
N PRO A 282 -11.54 -5.44 -2.65
CA PRO A 282 -12.13 -6.65 -2.07
C PRO A 282 -11.12 -7.54 -1.35
N GLU A 283 -9.96 -7.81 -1.96
CA GLU A 283 -8.94 -8.68 -1.35
C GLU A 283 -8.30 -8.08 -0.10
N MET A 284 -8.08 -6.76 -0.08
CA MET A 284 -7.62 -6.03 1.10
C MET A 284 -8.64 -6.13 2.25
N LEU A 285 -9.94 -5.98 1.96
CA LEU A 285 -10.99 -6.13 2.97
C LEU A 285 -11.11 -7.55 3.49
N LYS A 286 -11.05 -8.56 2.61
CA LYS A 286 -11.04 -9.97 3.01
C LYS A 286 -9.88 -10.28 3.95
N GLY A 287 -8.69 -9.77 3.64
CA GLY A 287 -7.52 -9.90 4.48
C GLY A 287 -7.71 -9.26 5.86
N ALA A 288 -8.22 -8.02 5.89
CA ALA A 288 -8.52 -7.33 7.15
C ALA A 288 -9.54 -8.10 8.01
N PHE A 289 -10.64 -8.59 7.43
CA PHE A 289 -11.60 -9.43 8.15
C PHE A 289 -10.95 -10.70 8.70
N SER A 290 -10.09 -11.34 7.92
CA SER A 290 -9.40 -12.58 8.32
C SER A 290 -8.41 -12.34 9.46
N LEU A 291 -7.71 -11.19 9.46
CA LEU A 291 -6.82 -10.81 10.56
C LEU A 291 -7.58 -10.53 11.85
N ILE A 292 -8.70 -9.81 11.77
CA ILE A 292 -9.55 -9.55 12.93
C ILE A 292 -10.13 -10.87 13.46
N ASP A 293 -10.64 -11.73 12.59
CA ASP A 293 -11.15 -13.04 12.99
C ASP A 293 -10.08 -13.89 13.68
N ALA A 294 -8.84 -13.90 13.16
CA ALA A 294 -7.72 -14.60 13.79
C ALA A 294 -7.42 -14.09 15.21
N CYS A 295 -7.50 -12.77 15.44
CA CYS A 295 -7.33 -12.19 16.78
C CYS A 295 -8.46 -12.63 17.73
N LEU A 296 -9.70 -12.68 17.25
CA LEU A 296 -10.86 -13.07 18.04
C LEU A 296 -10.89 -14.59 18.34
N VAL A 297 -10.49 -15.42 17.38
CA VAL A 297 -10.31 -16.88 17.58
C VAL A 297 -9.28 -17.15 18.66
N GLU A 298 -8.18 -16.40 18.65
CA GLU A 298 -7.14 -16.56 19.66
C GLU A 298 -7.64 -16.19 21.06
N ALA A 299 -8.47 -15.15 21.19
CA ALA A 299 -9.15 -14.81 22.44
C ALA A 299 -10.06 -15.95 22.94
N GLU A 300 -10.76 -16.65 22.04
CA GLU A 300 -11.58 -17.82 22.40
C GLU A 300 -10.71 -19.01 22.87
N ASN A 301 -9.60 -19.29 22.19
CA ASN A 301 -8.74 -20.46 22.46
C ASN A 301 -8.01 -20.38 23.80
N LEU A 302 -7.58 -19.18 24.21
CA LEU A 302 -6.81 -18.99 25.45
C LEU A 302 -7.62 -19.36 26.71
N HIS A 303 -8.95 -19.27 26.66
CA HIS A 303 -9.81 -19.72 27.76
C HIS A 303 -9.87 -21.24 27.92
N CYS A 304 -9.71 -21.99 26.84
CA CYS A 304 -9.70 -23.45 26.89
C CYS A 304 -8.45 -24.04 27.56
N LEU A 305 -7.33 -23.28 27.58
CA LEU A 305 -6.06 -23.71 28.15
C LEU A 305 -5.88 -23.35 29.64
N GLN A 306 -6.78 -22.54 30.21
CA GLN A 306 -6.77 -22.15 31.62
C GLN A 306 -7.65 -23.04 32.52
N LYS A 307 -8.21 -24.12 31.98
CA LYS A 307 -8.93 -25.17 32.74
C LYS A 307 -8.04 -26.38 32.97
#